data_AF-X0WFD6-F1
#
_entry.id   AF-X0WFD6-F1
#
_cell.length_a   1.000
_cell.length_b   1.000
_cell.length_c   1.000
_cell.angle_alpha   90.00
_cell.angle_beta   90.00
_cell.angle_gamma   90.00
#
_symmetry.space_group_name_H-M   'P 1'
#
loop_
_entity.id
_entity.type
_entity.pdbx_description
1 polymer ?
#
loop_
_entity_poly.entity_id
_entity_poly.type
_entity_poly.pdbx_seq_one_letter_code
_entity_poly.pdbx_strand_id
1 'polypeptide(L)'
;MSKIKKNFGFLISVIAFAVLVAFMPGCQSGSEYQATSLLPGLEYQRPAFEFTEVVDGIYQARPTGNLPAWCNATIIINESDVVVVDTHVSPDAAAALLEEL
;
A
#
# COMPACT_ATOMS: atom_id res chain seq x y z
N MET A 1 -50.05 8.50 24.35
CA MET A 1 -49.73 7.59 23.23
C MET A 1 -48.89 8.22 22.08
N SER A 2 -48.40 9.47 22.19
CA SER A 2 -47.66 10.14 21.10
C SER A 2 -46.13 9.90 21.11
N LYS A 3 -45.51 9.72 22.29
CA LYS A 3 -44.05 9.51 22.43
C LYS A 3 -43.54 8.19 21.85
N ILE A 4 -44.33 7.11 21.95
CA ILE A 4 -43.91 5.76 21.52
C ILE A 4 -43.82 5.67 19.98
N LYS A 5 -44.72 6.34 19.25
CA LYS A 5 -44.69 6.38 17.77
C LYS A 5 -43.48 7.16 17.21
N LYS A 6 -43.05 8.22 17.89
CA LYS A 6 -41.88 9.03 17.49
C LYS A 6 -40.56 8.24 17.61
N ASN A 7 -40.40 7.47 18.69
CA ASN A 7 -39.19 6.69 18.91
C ASN A 7 -39.10 5.48 17.96
N PHE A 8 -40.24 4.91 17.57
CA PHE A 8 -40.30 3.83 16.59
C PHE A 8 -39.96 4.31 15.17
N GLY A 9 -40.44 5.49 14.77
CA GLY A 9 -40.08 6.10 13.48
C GLY A 9 -38.60 6.49 13.40
N PHE A 10 -38.02 6.98 14.51
CA PHE A 10 -36.59 7.29 14.58
C PHE A 10 -35.72 6.03 14.46
N LEU A 11 -36.11 4.94 15.13
CA LEU A 11 -35.37 3.67 15.09
C LEU A 11 -35.36 3.06 13.68
N ILE A 12 -36.50 3.10 12.96
CA ILE A 12 -36.58 2.63 11.58
C ILE A 12 -35.68 3.45 10.66
N SER A 13 -35.63 4.78 10.85
CA SER A 13 -34.76 5.67 10.06
C SER A 13 -33.28 5.37 10.26
N VAL A 14 -32.85 5.08 11.49
CA VAL A 14 -31.45 4.73 11.79
C VAL A 14 -31.06 3.39 11.17
N ILE A 15 -31.94 2.39 11.26
CA ILE A 15 -31.70 1.06 10.67
C ILE A 15 -31.65 1.16 9.14
N ALA A 16 -32.57 1.91 8.52
CA ALA A 16 -32.58 2.10 7.07
C ALA A 16 -31.29 2.80 6.58
N PHE A 17 -30.79 3.79 7.33
CA PHE A 17 -29.56 4.49 6.98
C PHE A 17 -28.32 3.57 7.12
N ALA A 18 -28.25 2.76 8.19
CA ALA A 18 -27.16 1.81 8.39
C ALA A 18 -27.11 0.73 7.29
N VAL A 19 -28.27 0.24 6.84
CA VAL A 19 -28.38 -0.70 5.71
C VAL A 19 -27.93 -0.03 4.41
N LEU A 20 -28.33 1.22 4.16
CA LEU A 20 -27.94 1.96 2.95
C LEU A 20 -26.41 2.14 2.84
N VAL A 21 -25.73 2.41 3.97
CA VAL A 21 -24.27 2.54 4.01
C VAL A 21 -23.57 1.19 3.80
N ALA A 22 -24.12 0.10 4.33
CA ALA A 22 -23.55 -1.25 4.19
C ALA A 22 -23.66 -1.82 2.75
N PHE A 23 -24.60 -1.33 1.94
CA PHE A 23 -24.79 -1.72 0.55
C PHE A 23 -24.29 -0.70 -0.47
N MET A 24 -23.58 0.34 -0.03
CA MET A 24 -22.81 1.15 -0.98
C MET A 24 -21.75 0.23 -1.62
N PRO A 25 -21.67 0.14 -2.95
CA PRO A 25 -20.55 -0.49 -3.62
C PRO A 25 -19.33 0.38 -3.33
N GLY A 26 -18.66 0.10 -2.21
CA GLY A 26 -17.31 0.57 -1.97
C GLY A 26 -16.49 0.11 -3.15
N CYS A 27 -15.88 1.06 -3.86
CA CYS A 27 -14.95 0.76 -4.93
C CYS A 27 -13.74 0.06 -4.30
N GLN A 28 -13.83 -1.26 -4.13
CA GLN A 28 -12.67 -2.09 -3.81
C GLN A 28 -11.90 -2.31 -5.11
N SER A 29 -11.26 -1.27 -5.59
CA SER A 29 -10.27 -1.35 -6.66
C SER A 29 -8.88 -1.50 -6.04
N GLY A 30 -8.70 -2.57 -5.26
CA GLY A 30 -7.38 -3.04 -4.86
C GLY A 30 -6.94 -4.08 -5.89
N SER A 31 -6.16 -3.66 -6.88
CA SER A 31 -5.39 -4.59 -7.70
C SER A 31 -4.35 -5.25 -6.78
N GLU A 32 -4.58 -6.49 -6.37
CA GLU A 32 -3.53 -7.31 -5.75
C GLU A 32 -2.44 -7.54 -6.81
N TYR A 33 -1.40 -6.71 -6.78
CA TYR A 33 -0.16 -6.98 -7.51
C TYR A 33 0.53 -8.13 -6.80
N GLN A 34 0.40 -9.33 -7.37
CA GLN A 34 1.16 -10.49 -6.91
C GLN A 34 2.64 -10.23 -7.19
N ALA A 35 3.41 -9.86 -6.16
CA ALA A 35 4.86 -9.78 -6.24
C ALA A 35 5.36 -11.13 -6.78
N THR A 36 5.99 -11.09 -7.95
CA THR A 36 6.56 -12.28 -8.58
C THR A 36 7.65 -12.77 -7.66
N SER A 37 7.54 -14.04 -7.23
CA SER A 37 8.59 -14.71 -6.47
C SER A 37 9.93 -14.46 -7.14
N LEU A 38 10.88 -13.89 -6.39
CA LEU A 38 12.30 -13.68 -6.68
C LEU A 38 12.79 -14.34 -7.98
N LEU A 39 13.46 -13.57 -8.83
CA LEU A 39 14.13 -14.09 -10.03
C LEU A 39 14.99 -15.32 -9.65
N PRO A 40 15.02 -16.39 -10.45
CA PRO A 40 15.82 -17.57 -10.14
C PRO A 40 17.29 -17.19 -9.88
N GLY A 41 17.81 -17.52 -8.70
CA GLY A 41 19.17 -17.17 -8.28
C GLY A 41 19.29 -15.87 -7.49
N LEU A 42 18.18 -15.15 -7.25
CA LEU A 42 18.13 -14.02 -6.33
C LEU A 42 18.04 -14.53 -4.88
N GLU A 43 19.21 -14.83 -4.30
CA GLU A 43 19.30 -15.25 -2.90
C GLU A 43 20.05 -14.21 -2.08
N TYR A 44 19.34 -13.54 -1.18
CA TYR A 44 19.92 -12.74 -0.12
C TYR A 44 19.12 -12.94 1.17
N GLN A 45 19.81 -12.99 2.31
CA GLN A 45 19.21 -13.41 3.59
C GLN A 45 18.79 -12.23 4.49
N ARG A 46 19.09 -11.00 4.06
CA ARG A 46 18.90 -9.77 4.82
C ARG A 46 18.43 -8.66 3.86
N PRO A 47 17.62 -7.69 4.30
CA PRO A 47 17.00 -6.69 3.41
C PRO A 47 18.01 -6.05 2.45
N ALA A 48 17.65 -5.96 1.17
CA ALA A 48 18.45 -5.32 0.14
C ALA A 48 18.47 -3.79 0.32
N PHE A 49 17.40 -3.20 0.86
CA PHE A 49 17.23 -1.77 1.04
C PHE A 49 16.92 -1.37 2.48
N GLU A 50 17.36 -0.16 2.83
CA GLU A 50 16.89 0.59 4.00
C GLU A 50 16.11 1.81 3.50
N PHE A 51 14.89 1.99 4.01
CA PHE A 51 14.04 3.12 3.67
C PHE A 51 14.13 4.20 4.73
N THR A 52 14.56 5.40 4.34
CA THR A 52 14.63 6.56 5.22
C THR A 52 13.68 7.64 4.73
N GLU A 53 12.73 8.04 5.57
CA GLU A 53 11.87 9.18 5.29
C GLU A 53 12.70 10.47 5.27
N VAL A 54 12.60 11.21 4.17
CA VAL A 54 13.29 12.50 4.01
C VAL A 54 12.36 13.63 4.43
N VAL A 55 11.10 13.53 4.01
CA VAL A 55 9.96 14.38 4.37
C VAL A 55 8.69 13.54 4.19
N ASP A 56 7.58 13.97 4.76
CA ASP A 56 6.29 13.30 4.67
C ASP A 56 5.99 12.80 3.24
N GLY A 57 5.79 11.49 3.12
CA GLY A 57 5.50 10.80 1.86
C GLY A 57 6.67 10.62 0.89
N ILE A 58 7.89 11.09 1.21
CA ILE A 58 9.08 10.96 0.36
C ILE A 58 10.19 10.22 1.10
N TYR A 59 10.59 9.08 0.54
CA TYR A 59 11.60 8.20 1.12
C TYR A 59 12.79 8.01 0.18
N GLN A 60 13.97 7.88 0.76
CA GLN A 60 15.14 7.32 0.10
C GLN A 60 15.18 5.81 0.36
N ALA A 61 15.28 5.02 -0.71
CA ALA A 61 15.69 3.62 -0.61
C ALA A 61 17.20 3.54 -0.85
N ARG A 62 17.95 3.15 0.18
CA ARG A 62 19.41 3.03 0.14
C ARG A 62 19.82 1.55 0.17
N PRO A 63 20.69 1.07 -0.73
CA PRO A 63 21.20 -0.28 -0.65
C PRO A 63 21.93 -0.55 0.67
N THR A 64 21.70 -1.72 1.24
CA THR A 64 22.38 -2.20 2.45
C THR A 64 23.71 -2.90 2.13
N GLY A 65 23.92 -3.25 0.86
CA GLY A 65 25.03 -4.08 0.40
C GLY A 65 24.76 -5.58 0.43
N ASN A 66 23.55 -6.02 0.82
CA ASN A 66 23.14 -7.43 0.75
C ASN A 66 22.84 -7.88 -0.68
N LEU A 67 22.53 -6.93 -1.56
CA LEU A 67 22.36 -7.12 -2.99
C LEU A 67 23.10 -5.98 -3.72
N PRO A 68 23.83 -6.25 -4.83
CA PRO A 68 24.52 -5.20 -5.58
C PRO A 68 23.52 -4.30 -6.33
N ALA A 69 23.08 -3.22 -5.70
CA ALA A 69 22.16 -2.22 -6.28
C ALA A 69 22.84 -0.90 -6.70
N TRP A 70 23.97 -0.55 -6.06
CA TRP A 70 24.96 0.48 -6.45
C TRP A 70 24.51 1.94 -6.42
N CYS A 71 23.22 2.23 -6.53
CA CYS A 71 22.63 3.56 -6.43
C CYS A 71 21.45 3.55 -5.45
N ASN A 72 20.97 4.73 -5.10
CA ASN A 72 19.75 4.88 -4.30
C ASN A 72 18.54 5.05 -5.23
N ALA A 73 17.35 4.81 -4.70
CA ALA A 73 16.08 5.18 -5.35
C ALA A 73 15.29 6.17 -4.49
N THR A 74 14.37 6.90 -5.12
CA THR A 74 13.39 7.73 -4.42
C THR A 74 12.01 7.09 -4.52
N ILE A 75 11.32 7.01 -3.39
CA ILE A 75 9.97 6.47 -3.27
C ILE A 75 9.05 7.60 -2.86
N ILE A 76 8.00 7.85 -3.64
CA ILE A 76 7.00 8.89 -3.38
C ILE A 76 5.68 8.18 -3.14
N ILE A 77 5.16 8.27 -1.93
CA ILE A 77 3.89 7.66 -1.52
C ILE A 77 2.80 8.74 -1.60
N ASN A 78 1.79 8.51 -2.42
CA ASN A 78 0.57 9.32 -2.42
C ASN A 78 -0.61 8.52 -1.83
N GLU A 79 -1.81 9.11 -1.86
CA GLU A 79 -3.02 8.52 -1.27
C GLU A 79 -3.41 7.16 -1.88
N SER A 80 -3.14 6.94 -3.16
CA SER A 80 -3.59 5.75 -3.90
C SER A 80 -2.49 5.01 -4.66
N ASP A 81 -1.30 5.60 -4.77
CA ASP A 81 -0.22 5.06 -5.58
C ASP A 81 1.17 5.38 -4.98
N VAL A 82 2.16 4.67 -5.52
CA VAL A 82 3.57 4.86 -5.20
C VAL A 82 4.31 5.11 -6.51
N VAL A 83 5.08 6.19 -6.56
CA VAL A 83 6.01 6.47 -7.66
C VAL A 83 7.41 6.09 -7.22
N VAL A 84 8.03 5.17 -7.96
CA VAL A 84 9.42 4.77 -7.79
C VAL A 84 10.27 5.49 -8.83
N VAL A 85 11.24 6.27 -8.39
CA VAL A 85 12.24 6.93 -9.26
C VAL A 85 13.55 6.17 -9.12
N ASP A 86 14.08 5.73 -10.27
CA ASP A 86 15.17 4.77 -10.46
C ASP A 86 14.84 3.33 -10.02
N THR A 87 14.68 2.45 -11.00
CA THR A 87 14.40 1.02 -10.79
C THR A 87 15.65 0.19 -10.42
N HIS A 88 16.83 0.80 -10.34
CA HIS A 88 18.16 0.19 -10.16
C HIS A 88 18.82 -0.43 -11.42
N VAL A 89 20.13 -0.69 -11.26
CA VAL A 89 21.08 -1.07 -12.33
C VAL A 89 20.88 -2.49 -12.88
N SER A 90 20.18 -3.37 -12.16
CA SER A 90 19.95 -4.76 -12.55
C SER A 90 18.49 -5.18 -12.34
N PRO A 91 17.98 -6.15 -13.12
CA PRO A 91 16.65 -6.73 -12.91
C PRO A 91 16.46 -7.29 -11.50
N ASP A 92 17.54 -7.87 -10.98
CA ASP A 92 17.67 -8.40 -9.64
C ASP A 92 17.43 -7.34 -8.56
N ALA A 93 18.13 -6.20 -8.64
CA ALA A 93 17.93 -5.08 -7.71
C ALA A 93 16.55 -4.44 -7.85
N ALA A 94 15.99 -4.40 -9.06
CA ALA A 94 14.64 -3.90 -9.30
C ALA A 94 13.58 -4.80 -8.66
N ALA A 95 13.71 -6.12 -8.80
CA ALA A 95 12.80 -7.10 -8.22
C ALA A 95 12.86 -7.05 -6.69
N ALA A 96 14.06 -7.00 -6.12
CA ALA A 96 14.27 -6.84 -4.68
C ALA A 96 13.65 -5.55 -4.13
N LEU A 97 13.79 -4.42 -4.84
CA LEU A 97 13.17 -3.16 -4.42
C LEU A 97 11.65 -3.29 -4.41
N LEU A 98 11.06 -3.87 -5.46
CA LEU A 98 9.62 -4.06 -5.55
C LEU A 98 9.07 -5.01 -4.48
N GLU A 99 9.83 -6.03 -4.09
CA GLU A 99 9.44 -6.98 -3.04
C GLU A 99 9.51 -6.36 -1.63
N GLU A 100 10.41 -5.39 -1.42
CA GLU A 100 10.61 -4.74 -0.12
C GLU A 100 9.79 -3.46 0.08
N LEU A 101 9.03 -3.02 -0.95
CA LEU A 101 8.08 -1.90 -0.93
C LEU A 101 6.70 -2.34 -0.43
#